data_AF-A0A972T5P3-F1
#
_entry.id   AF-A0A972T5P3-F1
#
_cell.length_a   1.000
_cell.length_b   1.000
_cell.length_c   1.000
_cell.angle_alpha   90.00
_cell.angle_beta   90.00
_cell.angle_gamma   90.00
#
_symmetry.space_group_name_H-M   'P 1'
#
loop_
_entity.id
_entity.type
_entity.pdbx_description
1 polymer ?
#
loop_
_entity_poly.entity_id
_entity_poly.type
_entity_poly.pdbx_seq_one_letter_code
_entity_poly.pdbx_strand_id
1 'polypeptide(L)'
;MPARSGDFLTRTLDLPLETVILLIGGMALAIAGALLFPIASGALPYYEDGLFGLLLVVFALQTITMGKTPFGDMRRSKALVAAGVVLACFGIVTCVIPGKLGSLPRIVLFLCFGLGGAVQLLRTILDKDKAPLWMKLGGIFRLLLAACCVVYALSMVAGLLLLLRPSLPIPVTAAVMLLFGLSVIFLGLILSRVYKAFPEADSTPGEQPGFSFTHSMLLLVGVFMMLLGLLLIPVSRGLLPFSSSAQLGLLMIIFAVQALAAGNTPIGPFPRNPLVVGCGFVFAALGIVSCVVPGKLVVLLTRLVGALNIAGGLVPLTGRVLSRSGKAGGGAPIHPLQRRLSRTTITLNLLSMMFGTSMLLPGIIPGLVIGIILAANGGVLLYLLRLLIAVAVLSGAGEEAG
;
A
#
# COMPACT_ATOMS: atom_id res chain seq x y z
N MET A 1 3.42 36.44 8.88
CA MET A 1 1.97 36.51 9.24
C MET A 1 1.60 35.24 9.98
N PRO A 2 1.06 35.29 11.20
CA PRO A 2 0.66 34.09 11.93
C PRO A 2 -0.68 33.59 11.38
N ALA A 3 -0.74 32.29 11.06
CA ALA A 3 -1.92 31.63 10.53
C ALA A 3 -3.04 31.59 11.59
N ARG A 4 -4.26 31.99 11.21
CA ARG A 4 -5.47 31.81 12.03
C ARG A 4 -5.75 30.32 12.21
N SER A 5 -6.03 29.88 13.45
CA SER A 5 -6.28 28.47 13.82
C SER A 5 -7.42 27.75 13.05
N GLY A 6 -8.22 28.46 12.25
CA GLY A 6 -9.25 27.86 11.39
C GLY A 6 -8.74 27.32 10.04
N ASP A 7 -7.52 27.69 9.62
CA ASP A 7 -7.00 27.40 8.27
C ASP A 7 -6.18 26.09 8.20
N PHE A 8 -6.00 25.42 9.35
CA PHE A 8 -5.23 24.18 9.43
C PHE A 8 -5.98 23.01 8.77
N LEU A 9 -7.31 22.97 8.88
CA LEU A 9 -8.15 21.88 8.36
C LEU A 9 -8.35 21.91 6.83
N THR A 10 -8.09 23.06 6.19
CA THR A 10 -8.28 23.30 4.75
C THR A 10 -6.97 23.25 3.96
N ARG A 11 -5.81 23.33 4.64
CA ARG A 11 -4.50 23.32 3.98
C ARG A 11 -4.19 21.97 3.36
N THR A 12 -3.78 21.96 2.10
CA THR A 12 -3.27 20.78 1.41
C THR A 12 -1.87 20.42 1.93
N LEU A 13 -1.70 19.18 2.36
CA LEU A 13 -0.41 18.56 2.63
C LEU A 13 0.04 17.75 1.42
N ASP A 14 1.09 18.22 0.79
CA ASP A 14 1.78 17.48 -0.24
C ASP A 14 2.86 16.63 0.41
N LEU A 15 2.56 15.33 0.55
CA LEU A 15 3.49 14.30 0.96
C LEU A 15 3.97 13.57 -0.29
N PRO A 16 5.29 13.58 -0.58
CA PRO A 16 5.86 12.80 -1.66
C PRO A 16 5.54 11.32 -1.48
N LEU A 17 5.25 10.61 -2.58
CA LEU A 17 4.85 9.21 -2.54
C LEU A 17 5.87 8.32 -1.81
N GLU A 18 7.15 8.58 -2.03
CA GLU A 18 8.23 7.88 -1.35
C GLU A 18 8.18 8.05 0.17
N THR A 19 7.93 9.29 0.63
CA THR A 19 7.74 9.59 2.04
C THR A 19 6.59 8.75 2.60
N VAL A 20 5.46 8.68 1.91
CA VAL A 20 4.28 7.93 2.37
C VAL A 20 4.61 6.45 2.56
N ILE A 21 5.24 5.81 1.57
CA ILE A 21 5.54 4.38 1.65
C ILE A 21 6.62 4.10 2.70
N LEU A 22 7.63 4.96 2.83
CA LEU A 22 8.64 4.86 3.90
C LEU A 22 8.00 4.99 5.29
N LEU A 23 7.10 5.96 5.49
CA LEU A 23 6.42 6.12 6.77
C LEU A 23 5.55 4.89 7.11
N ILE A 24 4.83 4.32 6.14
CA ILE A 24 4.04 3.09 6.36
C ILE A 24 4.95 1.90 6.67
N GLY A 25 6.04 1.70 5.93
CA GLY A 25 7.01 0.63 6.21
C GLY A 25 7.70 0.79 7.56
N GLY A 26 8.10 2.02 7.91
CA GLY A 26 8.69 2.34 9.21
C GLY A 26 7.71 2.15 10.37
N MET A 27 6.44 2.53 10.19
CA MET A 27 5.38 2.21 11.16
C MET A 27 5.17 0.71 11.29
N ALA A 28 5.21 -0.05 10.19
CA ALA A 28 5.05 -1.51 10.25
C ALA A 28 6.12 -2.14 11.15
N LEU A 29 7.38 -1.75 10.97
CA LEU A 29 8.51 -2.19 11.79
C LEU A 29 8.42 -1.70 13.24
N ALA A 30 8.10 -0.42 13.45
CA ALA A 30 8.04 0.18 14.78
C ALA A 30 6.89 -0.40 15.62
N ILE A 31 5.70 -0.53 15.04
CA ILE A 31 4.54 -1.13 15.72
C ILE A 31 4.80 -2.62 15.97
N ALA A 32 5.35 -3.36 15.00
CA ALA A 32 5.72 -4.75 15.23
C ALA A 32 6.75 -4.88 16.37
N GLY A 33 7.81 -4.08 16.36
CA GLY A 33 8.81 -4.04 17.43
C GLY A 33 8.20 -3.73 18.80
N ALA A 34 7.28 -2.75 18.87
CA ALA A 34 6.58 -2.42 20.11
C ALA A 34 5.67 -3.56 20.59
N LEU A 35 4.95 -4.23 19.68
CA LEU A 35 4.06 -5.35 20.01
C LEU A 35 4.83 -6.62 20.41
N LEU A 36 6.08 -6.77 19.96
CA LEU A 36 6.91 -7.93 20.34
C LEU A 36 7.22 -7.98 21.85
N PHE A 37 7.21 -6.86 22.58
CA PHE A 37 7.39 -6.86 24.04
C PHE A 37 6.25 -7.57 24.80
N PRO A 38 4.96 -7.19 24.63
CA PRO A 38 3.85 -7.92 25.24
C PRO A 38 3.65 -9.33 24.65
N ILE A 39 4.12 -9.59 23.42
CA ILE A 39 4.18 -10.96 22.88
C ILE A 39 5.20 -11.80 23.65
N ALA A 40 6.39 -11.24 23.95
CA ALA A 40 7.44 -11.94 24.67
C ALA A 40 7.01 -12.33 26.10
N SER A 41 6.12 -11.57 26.73
CA SER A 41 5.51 -11.91 28.02
C SER A 41 4.29 -12.84 27.91
N GLY A 42 3.92 -13.27 26.71
CA GLY A 42 2.75 -14.12 26.46
C GLY A 42 1.40 -13.42 26.54
N ALA A 43 1.38 -12.08 26.66
CA ALA A 43 0.13 -11.32 26.78
C ALA A 43 -0.64 -11.19 25.46
N LEU A 44 0.05 -11.31 24.32
CA LEU A 44 -0.54 -11.21 22.98
C LEU A 44 -0.10 -12.37 22.07
N PRO A 45 -0.99 -12.85 21.18
CA PRO A 45 -0.62 -13.80 20.14
C PRO A 45 0.23 -13.12 19.06
N TYR A 46 1.18 -13.86 18.50
CA TYR A 46 2.03 -13.39 17.41
C TYR A 46 1.75 -14.15 16.12
N TYR A 47 1.50 -13.40 15.05
CA TYR A 47 1.36 -13.95 13.70
C TYR A 47 2.53 -13.51 12.81
N GLU A 48 3.55 -14.36 12.73
CA GLU A 48 4.81 -14.10 12.01
C GLU A 48 4.58 -13.92 10.49
N ASP A 49 3.83 -14.84 9.87
CA ASP A 49 3.54 -14.77 8.42
C ASP A 49 2.77 -13.49 8.05
N GLY A 50 1.93 -12.98 8.96
CA GLY A 50 1.21 -11.72 8.78
C GLY A 50 2.15 -10.52 8.69
N LEU A 51 3.16 -10.45 9.54
CA LEU A 51 4.20 -9.42 9.47
C LEU A 51 5.04 -9.57 8.19
N PHE A 52 5.47 -10.78 7.86
CA PHE A 52 6.30 -11.01 6.69
C PHE A 52 5.60 -10.66 5.39
N GLY A 53 4.36 -11.12 5.22
CA GLY A 53 3.57 -10.79 4.05
C GLY A 53 3.32 -9.28 3.92
N LEU A 54 3.11 -8.57 5.04
CA LEU A 54 2.93 -7.13 5.05
C LEU A 54 4.19 -6.40 4.53
N LEU A 55 5.37 -6.77 5.03
CA LEU A 55 6.63 -6.17 4.59
C LEU A 55 6.91 -6.45 3.10
N LEU A 56 6.60 -7.65 2.62
CA LEU A 56 6.68 -8.00 1.20
C LEU A 56 5.74 -7.16 0.33
N VAL A 57 4.51 -6.93 0.81
CA VAL A 57 3.55 -6.04 0.11
C VAL A 57 4.05 -4.59 0.08
N VAL A 58 4.70 -4.10 1.16
CA VAL A 58 5.30 -2.76 1.19
C VAL A 58 6.45 -2.64 0.16
N PHE A 59 7.31 -3.65 0.03
CA PHE A 59 8.33 -3.66 -1.03
C PHE A 59 7.71 -3.73 -2.43
N ALA A 60 6.70 -4.58 -2.61
CA ALA A 60 5.99 -4.68 -3.89
C ALA A 60 5.37 -3.34 -4.29
N LEU A 61 4.80 -2.62 -3.32
CA LEU A 61 4.27 -1.27 -3.50
C LEU A 61 5.35 -0.30 -4.02
N GLN A 62 6.54 -0.28 -3.42
CA GLN A 62 7.66 0.55 -3.89
C GLN A 62 8.08 0.19 -5.32
N THR A 63 8.16 -1.10 -5.63
CA THR A 63 8.56 -1.58 -6.96
C THR A 63 7.52 -1.25 -8.04
N ILE A 64 6.23 -1.47 -7.78
CA ILE A 64 5.15 -1.20 -8.75
C ILE A 64 4.97 0.31 -8.95
N THR A 65 4.97 1.09 -7.86
CA THR A 65 4.60 2.52 -7.92
C THR A 65 5.77 3.43 -8.32
N MET A 66 6.96 3.18 -7.80
CA MET A 66 8.13 4.06 -7.97
C MET A 66 9.26 3.43 -8.80
N GLY A 67 9.18 2.13 -9.12
CA GLY A 67 10.30 1.42 -9.77
C GLY A 67 11.51 1.23 -8.85
N LYS A 68 11.34 1.46 -7.54
CA LYS A 68 12.39 1.26 -6.53
C LYS A 68 12.42 -0.21 -6.11
N THR A 69 13.59 -0.81 -6.19
CA THR A 69 13.81 -2.19 -5.76
C THR A 69 14.61 -2.20 -4.47
N PRO A 70 14.59 -3.31 -3.69
CA PRO A 70 15.47 -3.46 -2.54
C PRO A 70 16.96 -3.34 -2.90
N PHE A 71 17.35 -3.48 -4.18
CA PHE A 71 18.74 -3.35 -4.64
C PHE A 71 19.06 -1.94 -5.17
N GLY A 72 18.12 -0.99 -5.06
CA GLY A 72 18.26 0.39 -5.49
C GLY A 72 17.30 0.78 -6.61
N ASP A 73 17.57 1.96 -7.18
CA ASP A 73 16.70 2.58 -8.18
C ASP A 73 16.88 1.91 -9.54
N MET A 74 15.77 1.50 -10.16
CA MET A 74 15.73 0.98 -11.52
C MET A 74 14.77 1.83 -12.36
N ARG A 75 15.05 1.94 -13.66
CA ARG A 75 14.07 2.54 -14.58
C ARG A 75 12.82 1.66 -14.61
N ARG A 76 11.68 2.30 -14.42
CA ARG A 76 10.39 1.62 -14.44
C ARG A 76 10.15 0.97 -15.80
N SER A 77 9.94 -0.34 -15.81
CA SER A 77 9.67 -1.13 -17.00
C SER A 77 8.48 -2.07 -16.77
N LYS A 78 7.88 -2.58 -17.84
CA LYS A 78 6.79 -3.57 -17.74
C LYS A 78 7.24 -4.83 -16.97
N ALA A 79 8.49 -5.26 -17.20
CA ALA A 79 9.08 -6.38 -16.49
C ALA A 79 9.22 -6.10 -14.98
N LEU A 80 9.63 -4.89 -14.61
CA LEU A 80 9.76 -4.50 -13.21
C LEU A 80 8.41 -4.44 -12.50
N VAL A 81 7.38 -3.90 -13.16
CA VAL A 81 6.01 -3.91 -12.66
C VAL A 81 5.51 -5.35 -12.47
N ALA A 82 5.75 -6.24 -13.44
CA ALA A 82 5.39 -7.65 -13.33
C ALA A 82 6.10 -8.34 -12.15
N ALA A 83 7.40 -8.09 -11.95
CA ALA A 83 8.14 -8.60 -10.80
C ALA A 83 7.55 -8.08 -9.47
N GLY A 84 7.18 -6.79 -9.42
CA GLY A 84 6.48 -6.21 -8.29
C GLY A 84 5.12 -6.87 -8.02
N VAL A 85 4.35 -7.19 -9.05
CA VAL A 85 3.07 -7.92 -8.92
C VAL A 85 3.30 -9.33 -8.38
N VAL A 86 4.32 -10.05 -8.85
CA VAL A 86 4.68 -11.38 -8.31
C VAL A 86 5.04 -11.27 -6.82
N LEU A 87 5.83 -10.26 -6.44
CA LEU A 87 6.18 -9.99 -5.04
C LEU A 87 4.93 -9.66 -4.20
N ALA A 88 3.99 -8.88 -4.75
CA ALA A 88 2.72 -8.58 -4.09
C ALA A 88 1.89 -9.85 -3.87
N CYS A 89 1.71 -10.68 -4.90
CA CYS A 89 1.01 -11.97 -4.79
C CYS A 89 1.62 -12.83 -3.70
N PHE A 90 2.95 -12.95 -3.68
CA PHE A 90 3.67 -13.72 -2.69
C PHE A 90 3.47 -13.18 -1.26
N GLY A 91 3.54 -11.85 -1.08
CA GLY A 91 3.24 -11.20 0.20
C GLY A 91 1.78 -11.40 0.66
N ILE A 92 0.82 -11.28 -0.24
CA ILE A 92 -0.61 -11.48 0.05
C ILE A 92 -0.89 -12.93 0.46
N VAL A 93 -0.38 -13.91 -0.29
CA VAL A 93 -0.53 -15.34 0.07
C VAL A 93 0.10 -15.61 1.43
N THR A 94 1.30 -15.08 1.68
CA THR A 94 1.98 -15.22 2.98
C THR A 94 1.11 -14.68 4.13
N CYS A 95 0.57 -13.47 3.99
CA CYS A 95 -0.28 -12.89 5.03
C CYS A 95 -1.54 -13.72 5.28
N VAL A 96 -2.22 -14.15 4.21
CA VAL A 96 -3.60 -14.64 4.31
C VAL A 96 -3.65 -16.14 4.57
N ILE A 97 -2.65 -16.90 4.14
CA ILE A 97 -2.62 -18.36 4.25
C ILE A 97 -1.46 -18.79 5.17
N PRO A 98 -1.74 -18.95 6.48
CA PRO A 98 -0.70 -19.26 7.46
C PRO A 98 -0.03 -20.61 7.17
N GLY A 99 1.30 -20.66 7.32
CA GLY A 99 2.10 -21.88 7.32
C GLY A 99 2.25 -22.61 5.98
N LYS A 100 1.62 -22.16 4.88
CA LYS A 100 1.71 -22.87 3.59
C LYS A 100 3.01 -22.65 2.83
N LEU A 101 3.64 -21.49 2.99
CA LEU A 101 4.88 -21.14 2.28
C LEU A 101 6.16 -21.49 3.08
N GLY A 102 6.00 -21.97 4.32
CA GLY A 102 7.11 -22.38 5.18
C GLY A 102 8.15 -21.27 5.35
N SER A 103 9.41 -21.56 5.01
CA SER A 103 10.53 -20.61 5.15
C SER A 103 10.70 -19.65 3.97
N LEU A 104 9.94 -19.83 2.87
CA LEU A 104 10.09 -19.00 1.66
C LEU A 104 9.91 -17.49 1.93
N PRO A 105 8.88 -17.03 2.66
CA PRO A 105 8.68 -15.61 2.90
C PRO A 105 9.88 -14.96 3.57
N ARG A 106 10.51 -15.73 4.46
CA ARG A 106 11.68 -15.29 5.17
C ARG A 106 12.92 -15.19 4.29
N ILE A 107 13.14 -16.16 3.40
CA ILE A 107 14.25 -16.11 2.45
C ILE A 107 14.10 -14.90 1.53
N VAL A 108 12.90 -14.65 1.02
CA VAL A 108 12.64 -13.47 0.18
C VAL A 108 12.88 -12.18 0.96
N LEU A 109 12.41 -12.09 2.21
CA LEU A 109 12.68 -10.93 3.06
C LEU A 109 14.15 -10.76 3.42
N PHE A 110 14.90 -11.85 3.61
CA PHE A 110 16.35 -11.79 3.78
C PHE A 110 17.02 -11.21 2.52
N LEU A 111 16.59 -11.59 1.33
CA LEU A 111 17.10 -11.00 0.09
C LEU A 111 16.73 -9.51 -0.01
N CYS A 112 15.51 -9.13 0.38
CA CYS A 112 15.08 -7.73 0.36
C CYS A 112 15.81 -6.86 1.39
N PHE A 113 15.83 -7.25 2.67
CA PHE A 113 16.41 -6.47 3.77
C PHE A 113 17.92 -6.69 3.92
N GLY A 114 18.36 -7.95 3.92
CA GLY A 114 19.76 -8.33 4.13
C GLY A 114 20.62 -7.97 2.94
N LEU A 115 20.42 -8.66 1.81
CA LEU A 115 21.20 -8.43 0.59
C LEU A 115 20.93 -7.03 0.01
N GLY A 116 19.67 -6.60 -0.04
CA GLY A 116 19.30 -5.26 -0.50
C GLY A 116 19.93 -4.14 0.33
N GLY A 117 19.84 -4.23 1.67
CA GLY A 117 20.47 -3.27 2.57
C GLY A 117 22.00 -3.22 2.42
N ALA A 118 22.65 -4.39 2.31
CA ALA A 118 24.10 -4.47 2.10
C ALA A 118 24.53 -3.83 0.77
N VAL A 119 23.81 -4.11 -0.32
CA VAL A 119 24.09 -3.51 -1.64
C VAL A 119 23.88 -2.00 -1.61
N GLN A 120 22.82 -1.50 -0.98
CA GLN A 120 22.58 -0.06 -0.87
C GLN A 120 23.65 0.65 -0.03
N LEU A 121 24.04 0.06 1.11
CA LEU A 121 25.13 0.59 1.94
C LEU A 121 26.45 0.64 1.17
N LEU A 122 26.79 -0.46 0.49
CA LEU A 122 28.01 -0.55 -0.30
C LEU A 122 28.03 0.49 -1.43
N ARG A 123 26.90 0.68 -2.12
CA ARG A 123 26.75 1.73 -3.13
C ARG A 123 26.95 3.12 -2.53
N THR A 124 26.33 3.43 -1.40
CA THR A 124 26.48 4.74 -0.75
C THR A 124 27.93 5.03 -0.34
N ILE A 125 28.66 4.02 0.12
CA ILE A 125 30.08 4.17 0.50
C ILE A 125 31.00 4.29 -0.73
N LEU A 126 30.70 3.56 -1.81
CA LEU A 126 31.50 3.53 -3.05
C LEU A 126 31.16 4.64 -4.05
N ASP A 127 30.03 5.35 -3.89
CA ASP A 127 29.60 6.41 -4.79
C ASP A 127 30.52 7.64 -4.63
N LYS A 128 31.45 7.77 -5.59
CA LYS A 128 32.50 8.79 -5.60
C LYS A 128 31.98 10.20 -5.83
N ASP A 129 30.75 10.35 -6.29
CA ASP A 129 30.20 11.65 -6.69
C ASP A 129 29.16 12.13 -5.67
N LYS A 130 28.19 11.28 -5.29
CA LYS A 130 27.07 11.71 -4.44
C LYS A 130 27.46 11.94 -2.98
N ALA A 131 28.18 11.01 -2.37
CA ALA A 131 28.55 11.10 -0.96
C ALA A 131 29.42 12.33 -0.63
N PRO A 132 30.49 12.64 -1.39
CA PRO A 132 31.27 13.85 -1.14
C PRO A 132 30.51 15.13 -1.49
N LEU A 133 29.63 15.11 -2.50
CA LEU A 133 28.76 16.26 -2.81
C LEU A 133 27.82 16.59 -1.65
N TRP A 134 27.15 15.58 -1.08
CA TRP A 134 26.24 15.75 0.06
C TRP A 134 26.99 16.18 1.33
N MET A 135 28.22 15.70 1.52
CA MET A 135 29.08 16.15 2.61
C MET A 135 29.51 17.62 2.44
N LYS A 136 29.81 18.06 1.21
CA LYS A 136 30.15 19.45 0.88
C LYS A 136 28.96 20.41 1.04
N LEU A 137 27.76 19.99 0.60
CA LEU A 137 26.53 20.78 0.72
C LEU A 137 26.12 21.03 2.18
N GLY A 138 26.55 20.16 3.10
CA GLY A 138 26.34 20.36 4.53
C GLY A 138 24.86 20.29 4.96
N GLY A 139 24.59 20.69 6.21
CA GLY A 139 23.23 20.77 6.75
C GLY A 139 22.41 19.47 6.66
N ILE A 140 21.24 19.57 6.03
CA ILE A 140 20.24 18.49 5.92
C ILE A 140 20.78 17.29 5.12
N PHE A 141 21.67 17.51 4.14
CA PHE A 141 22.23 16.43 3.31
C PHE A 141 23.17 15.51 4.08
N ARG A 142 23.93 16.04 5.06
CA ARG A 142 24.75 15.20 5.96
C ARG A 142 23.88 14.32 6.86
N LEU A 143 22.78 14.90 7.36
CA LEU A 143 21.80 14.16 8.16
C LEU A 143 21.09 13.09 7.33
N LEU A 144 20.74 13.39 6.08
CA LEU A 144 20.15 12.43 5.14
C LEU A 144 21.11 11.26 4.87
N LEU A 145 22.38 11.55 4.58
CA LEU A 145 23.41 10.52 4.36
C LEU A 145 23.56 9.61 5.58
N ALA A 146 23.66 10.19 6.78
CA ALA A 146 23.76 9.44 8.02
C ALA A 146 22.52 8.58 8.27
N ALA A 147 21.31 9.13 8.05
CA ALA A 147 20.07 8.39 8.20
C ALA A 147 19.97 7.21 7.22
N CYS A 148 20.38 7.39 5.96
CA CYS A 148 20.46 6.31 4.97
C CYS A 148 21.41 5.20 5.44
N CYS A 149 22.63 5.54 5.86
CA CYS A 149 23.59 4.56 6.34
C CYS A 149 23.07 3.75 7.54
N VAL A 150 22.43 4.42 8.51
CA VAL A 150 21.82 3.76 9.67
C VAL A 150 20.69 2.82 9.25
N VAL A 151 19.79 3.27 8.37
CA VAL A 151 18.69 2.45 7.84
C VAL A 151 19.23 1.23 7.09
N TYR A 152 20.25 1.38 6.24
CA TYR A 152 20.83 0.26 5.49
C TYR A 152 21.58 -0.73 6.39
N ALA A 153 22.31 -0.25 7.40
CA ALA A 153 22.95 -1.09 8.39
C ALA A 153 21.92 -1.87 9.22
N LEU A 154 20.87 -1.21 9.72
CA LEU A 154 19.79 -1.88 10.46
C LEU A 154 18.99 -2.84 9.59
N SER A 155 18.79 -2.53 8.31
CA SER A 155 18.20 -3.43 7.32
C SER A 155 19.04 -4.70 7.15
N MET A 156 20.37 -4.57 7.06
CA MET A 156 21.28 -5.71 7.00
C MET A 156 21.20 -6.57 8.26
N VAL A 157 21.19 -5.95 9.45
CA VAL A 157 21.01 -6.65 10.73
C VAL A 157 19.66 -7.37 10.78
N ALA A 158 18.58 -6.70 10.39
CA ALA A 158 17.24 -7.30 10.34
C ALA A 158 17.20 -8.50 9.38
N GLY A 159 17.82 -8.40 8.21
CA GLY A 159 17.97 -9.53 7.29
C GLY A 159 18.73 -10.69 7.93
N LEU A 160 19.84 -10.42 8.61
CA LEU A 160 20.63 -11.43 9.30
C LEU A 160 19.81 -12.13 10.40
N LEU A 161 19.03 -11.37 11.19
CA LEU A 161 18.11 -11.93 12.20
C LEU A 161 17.09 -12.91 11.61
N LEU A 162 16.64 -12.68 10.37
CA LEU A 162 15.75 -13.60 9.68
C LEU A 162 16.43 -14.96 9.40
N LEU A 163 17.73 -15.00 9.11
CA LEU A 163 18.44 -16.25 8.85
C LEU A 163 18.78 -17.05 10.12
N LEU A 164 19.19 -16.40 11.22
CA LEU A 164 19.75 -17.06 12.41
C LEU A 164 18.70 -17.62 13.39
N ARG A 165 17.64 -18.32 12.94
CA ARG A 165 16.66 -18.96 13.87
C ARG A 165 17.35 -19.79 14.97
N PRO A 166 16.79 -19.79 16.20
CA PRO A 166 16.57 -18.66 17.10
C PRO A 166 17.80 -18.49 18.01
N SER A 167 18.76 -17.65 17.63
CA SER A 167 19.92 -17.41 18.50
C SER A 167 19.71 -16.26 19.49
N LEU A 168 18.74 -15.36 19.23
CA LEU A 168 18.55 -14.13 20.01
C LEU A 168 17.23 -14.10 20.80
N PRO A 169 17.23 -13.55 22.03
CA PRO A 169 16.01 -13.33 22.80
C PRO A 169 15.01 -12.42 22.08
N ILE A 170 13.72 -12.73 22.16
CA ILE A 170 12.62 -11.95 21.55
C ILE A 170 12.70 -10.44 21.89
N PRO A 171 13.03 -10.01 23.13
CA PRO A 171 13.15 -8.58 23.44
C PRO A 171 14.26 -7.86 22.66
N VAL A 172 15.33 -8.56 22.28
CA VAL A 172 16.41 -8.00 21.46
C VAL A 172 15.93 -7.79 20.04
N THR A 173 15.25 -8.78 19.44
CA THR A 173 14.61 -8.62 18.13
C THR A 173 13.59 -7.49 18.13
N ALA A 174 12.79 -7.37 19.20
CA ALA A 174 11.83 -6.28 19.39
C ALA A 174 12.52 -4.91 19.37
N ALA A 175 13.60 -4.74 20.14
CA ALA A 175 14.37 -3.51 20.20
C ALA A 175 15.01 -3.15 18.85
N VAL A 176 15.59 -4.12 18.14
CA VAL A 176 16.18 -3.90 16.81
C VAL A 176 15.12 -3.48 15.79
N MET A 177 13.97 -4.16 15.77
CA MET A 177 12.86 -3.81 14.87
C MET A 177 12.28 -2.44 15.17
N LEU A 178 12.13 -2.09 16.46
CA LEU A 178 11.66 -0.79 16.89
C LEU A 178 12.63 0.31 16.47
N LEU A 179 13.92 0.14 16.74
CA LEU A 179 14.97 1.08 16.32
C LEU A 179 14.98 1.25 14.80
N PHE A 180 14.91 0.14 14.06
CA PHE A 180 14.88 0.16 12.61
C PHE A 180 13.65 0.91 12.06
N GLY A 181 12.46 0.64 12.60
CA GLY A 181 11.24 1.35 12.23
C GLY A 181 11.32 2.85 12.50
N LEU A 182 11.83 3.24 13.67
CA LEU A 182 12.04 4.65 14.03
C LEU A 182 13.06 5.33 13.10
N SER A 183 14.15 4.64 12.74
CA SER A 183 15.13 5.16 11.77
C SER A 183 14.52 5.36 10.38
N VAL A 184 13.68 4.43 9.91
CA VAL A 184 12.97 4.56 8.62
C VAL A 184 11.98 5.73 8.64
N ILE A 185 11.23 5.90 9.73
CA ILE A 185 10.32 7.05 9.92
C ILE A 185 11.11 8.35 9.88
N PHE A 186 12.22 8.42 10.63
CA PHE A 186 13.09 9.59 10.66
C PHE A 186 13.66 9.92 9.28
N LEU A 187 14.11 8.92 8.53
CA LEU A 187 14.57 9.08 7.15
C LEU A 187 13.46 9.64 6.25
N GLY A 188 12.24 9.08 6.32
CA GLY A 188 11.09 9.58 5.56
C GLY A 188 10.76 11.05 5.87
N LEU A 189 10.85 11.47 7.15
CA LEU A 189 10.61 12.85 7.55
C LEU A 189 11.70 13.81 7.03
N ILE A 190 12.98 13.40 7.07
CA ILE A 190 14.07 14.19 6.48
C ILE A 190 13.87 14.31 4.98
N LEU A 191 13.57 13.21 4.30
CA LEU A 191 13.36 13.18 2.86
C LEU A 191 12.19 14.09 2.45
N SER A 192 11.10 14.09 3.22
CA SER A 192 9.99 15.03 3.02
C SER A 192 10.41 16.50 3.12
N ARG A 193 11.32 16.83 4.06
CA ARG A 193 11.86 18.20 4.16
C ARG A 193 12.76 18.54 2.98
N VAL A 194 13.56 17.59 2.51
CA VAL A 194 14.43 17.77 1.34
C VAL A 194 13.58 18.02 0.10
N TYR A 195 12.54 17.24 -0.16
CA TYR A 195 11.66 17.44 -1.31
C TYR A 195 10.88 18.76 -1.27
N LYS A 196 10.50 19.22 -0.08
CA LYS A 196 9.88 20.54 0.08
C LYS A 196 10.85 21.70 -0.17
N ALA A 197 12.14 21.51 0.13
CA ALA A 197 13.18 22.50 -0.12
C ALA A 197 13.68 22.48 -1.58
N PHE A 198 13.67 21.30 -2.21
CA PHE A 198 14.16 21.05 -3.57
C PHE A 198 13.12 20.25 -4.36
N PRO A 199 12.09 20.90 -4.91
CA PRO A 199 11.02 20.23 -5.66
C PRO A 199 11.53 19.46 -6.89
N GLU A 200 12.61 19.95 -7.52
CA GLU A 200 13.25 19.31 -8.68
C GLU A 200 13.84 17.93 -8.37
N ALA A 201 14.11 17.63 -7.09
CA ALA A 201 14.58 16.33 -6.66
C ALA A 201 13.43 15.33 -6.45
N ASP A 202 12.17 15.80 -6.35
CA ASP A 202 11.02 14.91 -6.17
C ASP A 202 10.89 14.05 -7.42
N SER A 203 11.20 12.78 -7.23
CA SER A 203 11.07 11.75 -8.27
C SER A 203 9.62 11.38 -8.54
N THR A 204 8.65 12.24 -8.17
CA THR A 204 7.31 12.25 -8.80
C THR A 204 7.53 11.94 -10.26
N PRO A 205 7.07 10.79 -10.75
CA PRO A 205 7.34 10.42 -12.12
C PRO A 205 6.75 11.55 -12.96
N GLY A 206 7.59 12.34 -13.62
CA GLY A 206 7.15 13.08 -14.79
C GLY A 206 6.39 12.05 -15.62
N GLU A 207 5.11 12.29 -15.83
CA GLU A 207 4.14 11.32 -16.32
C GLU A 207 4.72 10.58 -17.52
N GLN A 208 5.36 9.43 -17.28
CA GLN A 208 5.80 8.61 -18.39
C GLN A 208 4.51 8.15 -19.06
N PRO A 209 4.36 8.38 -20.38
CA PRO A 209 3.09 8.20 -21.06
C PRO A 209 2.58 6.77 -20.83
N GLY A 210 1.46 6.65 -20.10
CA GLY A 210 0.65 5.43 -20.02
C GLY A 210 0.42 4.80 -18.64
N PHE A 211 1.23 5.03 -17.59
CA PHE A 211 1.07 4.28 -16.32
C PHE A 211 1.30 5.13 -15.05
N SER A 212 0.24 5.73 -14.51
CA SER A 212 0.27 6.62 -13.33
C SER A 212 0.29 5.87 -11.98
N PHE A 213 0.45 6.61 -10.87
CA PHE A 213 0.25 6.08 -9.50
C PHE A 213 -1.13 5.43 -9.34
N THR A 214 -2.18 6.07 -9.86
CA THR A 214 -3.55 5.55 -9.85
C THR A 214 -3.65 4.23 -10.58
N HIS A 215 -2.97 4.08 -11.73
CA HIS A 215 -2.90 2.81 -12.46
C HIS A 215 -2.21 1.70 -11.64
N SER A 216 -1.13 2.02 -10.94
CA SER A 216 -0.44 1.09 -10.03
C SER A 216 -1.32 0.61 -8.88
N MET A 217 -2.05 1.53 -8.26
CA MET A 217 -2.96 1.20 -7.15
C MET A 217 -4.14 0.37 -7.61
N LEU A 218 -4.75 0.71 -8.75
CA LEU A 218 -5.80 -0.10 -9.37
C LEU A 218 -5.30 -1.51 -9.68
N LEU A 219 -4.08 -1.65 -10.20
CA LEU A 219 -3.44 -2.95 -10.45
C LEU A 219 -3.29 -3.74 -9.15
N LEU A 220 -2.70 -3.14 -8.11
CA LEU A 220 -2.47 -3.81 -6.83
C LEU A 220 -3.77 -4.23 -6.14
N VAL A 221 -4.75 -3.33 -6.06
CA VAL A 221 -6.06 -3.62 -5.47
C VAL A 221 -6.77 -4.71 -6.28
N GLY A 222 -6.69 -4.65 -7.61
CA GLY A 222 -7.32 -5.63 -8.51
C GLY A 222 -6.73 -7.02 -8.30
N VAL A 223 -5.39 -7.11 -8.28
CA VAL A 223 -4.67 -8.35 -7.98
C VAL A 223 -5.00 -8.87 -6.58
N PHE A 224 -5.00 -8.00 -5.57
CA PHE A 224 -5.36 -8.36 -4.20
C PHE A 224 -6.76 -8.96 -4.11
N MET A 225 -7.77 -8.28 -4.65
CA MET A 225 -9.15 -8.75 -4.62
C MET A 225 -9.34 -10.03 -5.44
N MET A 226 -8.70 -10.13 -6.60
CA MET A 226 -8.78 -11.31 -7.47
C MET A 226 -8.17 -12.54 -6.79
N LEU A 227 -6.95 -12.39 -6.26
CA LEU A 227 -6.23 -13.45 -5.57
C LEU A 227 -6.99 -13.90 -4.33
N LEU A 228 -7.44 -12.96 -3.51
CA LEU A 228 -8.18 -13.23 -2.29
C LEU A 228 -9.52 -13.93 -2.57
N GLY A 229 -10.26 -13.47 -3.57
CA GLY A 229 -11.51 -14.11 -3.99
C GLY A 229 -11.29 -15.54 -4.46
N LEU A 230 -10.22 -15.79 -5.23
CA LEU A 230 -9.85 -17.13 -5.68
C LEU A 230 -9.43 -18.04 -4.52
N LEU A 231 -8.66 -17.51 -3.55
CA LEU A 231 -8.23 -18.24 -2.36
C LEU A 231 -9.39 -18.55 -1.39
N LEU A 232 -10.41 -17.70 -1.34
CA LEU A 232 -11.59 -17.92 -0.50
C LEU A 232 -12.40 -19.15 -0.93
N ILE A 233 -12.31 -19.59 -2.20
CA ILE A 233 -13.01 -20.79 -2.69
C ILE A 233 -12.51 -22.07 -1.99
N PRO A 234 -11.22 -22.43 -2.02
CA PRO A 234 -10.70 -23.59 -1.29
C PRO A 234 -10.79 -23.40 0.24
N VAL A 235 -10.65 -22.19 0.76
CA VAL A 235 -10.85 -21.90 2.19
C VAL A 235 -12.29 -22.22 2.62
N SER A 236 -13.29 -21.82 1.83
CA SER A 236 -14.70 -22.11 2.12
C SER A 236 -15.04 -23.59 2.06
N ARG A 237 -14.21 -24.41 1.40
CA ARG A 237 -14.29 -25.87 1.39
C ARG A 237 -13.47 -26.54 2.50
N GLY A 238 -12.83 -25.77 3.37
CA GLY A 238 -11.97 -26.28 4.44
C GLY A 238 -10.61 -26.82 3.98
N LEU A 239 -10.20 -26.58 2.73
CA LEU A 239 -8.94 -27.10 2.17
C LEU A 239 -7.71 -26.28 2.57
N LEU A 240 -7.88 -25.00 2.89
CA LEU A 240 -6.80 -24.08 3.22
C LEU A 240 -7.10 -23.31 4.51
N PRO A 241 -6.09 -23.08 5.37
CA PRO A 241 -6.24 -22.21 6.52
C PRO A 241 -6.32 -20.74 6.07
N PHE A 242 -6.91 -19.89 6.91
CA PHE A 242 -7.17 -18.51 6.53
C PHE A 242 -7.06 -17.54 7.70
N SER A 243 -6.32 -16.45 7.50
CA SER A 243 -6.20 -15.35 8.45
C SER A 243 -7.04 -14.15 8.00
N SER A 244 -8.27 -14.05 8.51
CA SER A 244 -9.15 -12.89 8.26
C SER A 244 -8.58 -11.59 8.82
N SER A 245 -7.79 -11.66 9.90
CA SER A 245 -7.12 -10.49 10.50
C SER A 245 -6.11 -9.89 9.53
N ALA A 246 -5.27 -10.71 8.92
CA ALA A 246 -4.25 -10.23 7.99
C ALA A 246 -4.86 -9.78 6.65
N GLN A 247 -5.93 -10.45 6.18
CA GLN A 247 -6.70 -9.99 5.03
C GLN A 247 -7.21 -8.55 5.22
N LEU A 248 -7.94 -8.32 6.33
CA LEU A 248 -8.48 -6.99 6.65
C LEU A 248 -7.33 -6.00 6.88
N GLY A 249 -6.25 -6.44 7.52
CA GLY A 249 -5.06 -5.62 7.76
C GLY A 249 -4.42 -5.10 6.47
N LEU A 250 -4.18 -5.98 5.48
CA LEU A 250 -3.66 -5.59 4.18
C LEU A 250 -4.58 -4.62 3.43
N LEU A 251 -5.90 -4.82 3.52
CA LEU A 251 -6.85 -3.90 2.90
C LEU A 251 -6.80 -2.51 3.55
N MET A 252 -6.66 -2.44 4.87
CA MET A 252 -6.47 -1.17 5.58
C MET A 252 -5.18 -0.46 5.18
N ILE A 253 -4.10 -1.21 4.92
CA ILE A 253 -2.85 -0.65 4.41
C ILE A 253 -3.03 -0.08 3.00
N ILE A 254 -3.76 -0.78 2.14
CA ILE A 254 -4.10 -0.28 0.80
C ILE A 254 -4.88 1.04 0.91
N PHE A 255 -5.89 1.11 1.79
CA PHE A 255 -6.65 2.35 2.03
C PHE A 255 -5.78 3.47 2.61
N ALA A 256 -4.87 3.14 3.52
CA ALA A 256 -3.93 4.10 4.08
C ALA A 256 -3.02 4.71 3.01
N VAL A 257 -2.43 3.88 2.14
CA VAL A 257 -1.57 4.37 1.06
C VAL A 257 -2.37 5.26 0.11
N GLN A 258 -3.58 4.87 -0.28
CA GLN A 258 -4.41 5.68 -1.18
C GLN A 258 -4.80 7.03 -0.57
N ALA A 259 -5.16 7.06 0.72
CA ALA A 259 -5.51 8.29 1.41
C ALA A 259 -4.29 9.22 1.58
N LEU A 260 -3.15 8.67 1.99
CA LEU A 260 -1.92 9.45 2.23
C LEU A 260 -1.27 9.95 0.94
N ALA A 261 -1.21 9.12 -0.10
CA ALA A 261 -0.51 9.44 -1.33
C ALA A 261 -1.37 10.24 -2.32
N ALA A 262 -2.64 9.87 -2.51
CA ALA A 262 -3.50 10.46 -3.53
C ALA A 262 -4.72 11.22 -2.98
N GLY A 263 -4.95 11.24 -1.67
CA GLY A 263 -6.19 11.77 -1.10
C GLY A 263 -7.43 10.93 -1.46
N ASN A 264 -7.22 9.76 -2.08
CA ASN A 264 -8.29 8.85 -2.43
C ASN A 264 -8.67 8.05 -1.20
N THR A 265 -9.87 8.27 -0.70
CA THR A 265 -10.45 7.47 0.38
C THR A 265 -11.37 6.41 -0.21
N PRO A 266 -11.75 5.38 0.56
CA PRO A 266 -12.72 4.38 0.10
C PRO A 266 -14.08 4.95 -0.31
N ILE A 267 -14.45 6.12 0.22
CA ILE A 267 -15.72 6.81 -0.09
C ILE A 267 -15.61 7.62 -1.39
N GLY A 268 -14.41 8.09 -1.73
CA GLY A 268 -14.15 8.94 -2.89
C GLY A 268 -12.87 9.76 -2.76
N PRO A 269 -12.55 10.58 -3.78
CA PRO A 269 -11.42 11.50 -3.74
C PRO A 269 -11.71 12.68 -2.80
N PHE A 270 -10.77 13.00 -1.92
CA PHE A 270 -10.80 14.16 -1.04
C PHE A 270 -9.48 14.94 -1.16
N PRO A 271 -9.50 16.26 -0.93
CA PRO A 271 -8.25 17.02 -0.82
C PRO A 271 -7.40 16.46 0.32
N ARG A 272 -6.08 16.37 0.10
CA ARG A 272 -5.10 15.89 1.09
C ARG A 272 -4.94 16.89 2.23
N ASN A 273 -5.93 17.00 3.11
CA ASN A 273 -5.83 17.84 4.31
C ASN A 273 -5.26 17.02 5.50
N PRO A 274 -4.90 17.65 6.63
CA PRO A 274 -4.34 16.93 7.76
C PRO A 274 -5.28 15.85 8.32
N LEU A 275 -6.60 16.02 8.16
CA LEU A 275 -7.59 15.05 8.63
C LEU A 275 -7.54 13.75 7.83
N VAL A 276 -7.52 13.84 6.49
CA VAL A 276 -7.38 12.69 5.59
C VAL A 276 -6.03 12.01 5.80
N VAL A 277 -4.97 12.81 5.97
CA VAL A 277 -3.63 12.30 6.27
C VAL A 277 -3.60 11.56 7.62
N GLY A 278 -4.15 12.16 8.67
CA GLY A 278 -4.26 11.54 9.99
C GLY A 278 -5.08 10.25 9.96
N CYS A 279 -6.21 10.26 9.25
CA CYS A 279 -7.02 9.06 9.02
C CYS A 279 -6.23 7.96 8.30
N GLY A 280 -5.43 8.32 7.30
CA GLY A 280 -4.54 7.39 6.60
C GLY A 280 -3.51 6.73 7.55
N PHE A 281 -2.90 7.49 8.46
CA PHE A 281 -2.02 6.93 9.48
C PHE A 281 -2.74 6.00 10.46
N VAL A 282 -3.96 6.35 10.87
CA VAL A 282 -4.81 5.49 11.71
C VAL A 282 -5.14 4.17 10.99
N PHE A 283 -5.50 4.23 9.71
CA PHE A 283 -5.74 3.04 8.89
C PHE A 283 -4.50 2.17 8.77
N ALA A 284 -3.32 2.77 8.57
CA ALA A 284 -2.06 2.02 8.55
C ALA A 284 -1.80 1.33 9.89
N ALA A 285 -1.94 2.04 11.01
CA ALA A 285 -1.72 1.47 12.34
C ALA A 285 -2.68 0.30 12.62
N LEU A 286 -3.98 0.47 12.38
CA LEU A 286 -4.97 -0.60 12.52
C LEU A 286 -4.64 -1.79 11.62
N GLY A 287 -4.21 -1.52 10.39
CA GLY A 287 -3.81 -2.55 9.43
C GLY A 287 -2.61 -3.36 9.90
N ILE A 288 -1.56 -2.68 10.36
CA ILE A 288 -0.33 -3.30 10.89
C ILE A 288 -0.65 -4.16 12.11
N VAL A 289 -1.37 -3.61 13.10
CA VAL A 289 -1.71 -4.36 14.33
C VAL A 289 -2.53 -5.60 13.98
N SER A 290 -3.46 -5.51 13.03
CA SER A 290 -4.28 -6.65 12.59
C SER A 290 -3.47 -7.72 11.84
N CYS A 291 -2.42 -7.34 11.12
CA CYS A 291 -1.51 -8.30 10.50
C CYS A 291 -0.61 -9.01 11.52
N VAL A 292 -0.20 -8.33 12.59
CA VAL A 292 0.75 -8.87 13.59
C VAL A 292 0.05 -9.64 14.71
N VAL A 293 -1.09 -9.13 15.20
CA VAL A 293 -1.82 -9.65 16.35
C VAL A 293 -3.20 -10.14 15.88
N PRO A 294 -3.36 -11.46 15.64
CA PRO A 294 -4.59 -12.01 15.09
C PRO A 294 -5.75 -11.89 16.08
N GLY A 295 -6.96 -11.77 15.55
CA GLY A 295 -8.23 -11.87 16.28
C GLY A 295 -8.71 -10.62 17.01
N LYS A 296 -7.82 -9.72 17.46
CA LYS A 296 -8.20 -8.57 18.30
C LYS A 296 -9.02 -7.51 17.57
N LEU A 297 -8.69 -7.24 16.31
CA LEU A 297 -9.26 -6.14 15.52
C LEU A 297 -10.31 -6.59 14.50
N VAL A 298 -10.57 -7.90 14.38
CA VAL A 298 -11.38 -8.47 13.28
C VAL A 298 -12.77 -7.86 13.24
N VAL A 299 -13.47 -7.80 14.37
CA VAL A 299 -14.84 -7.25 14.43
C VAL A 299 -14.86 -5.77 14.05
N LEU A 300 -13.93 -4.98 14.60
CA LEU A 300 -13.82 -3.56 14.30
C LEU A 300 -13.54 -3.31 12.82
N LEU A 301 -12.54 -4.02 12.27
CA LEU A 301 -12.14 -3.87 10.88
C LEU A 301 -13.20 -4.38 9.90
N THR A 302 -13.90 -5.47 10.24
CA THR A 302 -15.00 -5.99 9.41
C THR A 302 -16.11 -4.95 9.31
N ARG A 303 -16.48 -4.30 10.42
CA ARG A 303 -17.47 -3.23 10.44
C ARG A 303 -17.00 -2.00 9.66
N LEU A 304 -15.77 -1.58 9.88
CA LEU A 304 -15.19 -0.42 9.22
C LEU A 304 -15.09 -0.62 7.70
N VAL A 305 -14.47 -1.71 7.27
CA VAL A 305 -14.32 -2.07 5.85
C VAL A 305 -15.69 -2.28 5.20
N GLY A 306 -16.62 -2.94 5.89
CA GLY A 306 -17.99 -3.14 5.40
C GLY A 306 -18.70 -1.81 5.14
N ALA A 307 -18.68 -0.91 6.13
CA ALA A 307 -19.27 0.42 6.01
C ALA A 307 -18.62 1.26 4.90
N LEU A 308 -17.28 1.24 4.81
CA LEU A 308 -16.52 1.97 3.80
C LEU A 308 -16.83 1.49 2.39
N ASN A 309 -16.96 0.18 2.16
CA ASN A 309 -17.30 -0.37 0.84
C ASN A 309 -18.75 -0.09 0.43
N ILE A 310 -19.69 -0.07 1.40
CA ILE A 310 -21.08 0.33 1.13
C ILE A 310 -21.13 1.82 0.77
N ALA A 311 -20.52 2.68 1.59
CA ALA A 311 -20.49 4.12 1.37
C ALA A 311 -19.81 4.46 0.03
N GLY A 312 -18.65 3.84 -0.24
CA GLY A 312 -17.90 4.01 -1.49
C GLY A 312 -18.64 3.53 -2.74
N GLY A 313 -19.50 2.52 -2.62
CA GLY A 313 -20.36 2.10 -3.73
C GLY A 313 -21.60 3.00 -3.89
N LEU A 314 -22.22 3.43 -2.78
CA LEU A 314 -23.46 4.18 -2.77
C LEU A 314 -23.29 5.63 -3.23
N VAL A 315 -22.28 6.34 -2.70
CA VAL A 315 -22.06 7.78 -2.97
C VAL A 315 -21.90 8.09 -4.47
N PRO A 316 -21.09 7.35 -5.26
CA PRO A 316 -20.98 7.63 -6.68
C PRO A 316 -22.22 7.21 -7.48
N LEU A 317 -23.03 6.27 -6.97
CA LEU A 317 -24.29 5.88 -7.63
C LEU A 317 -25.35 6.97 -7.44
N THR A 318 -25.53 7.49 -6.22
CA THR A 318 -26.50 8.57 -5.94
C THR A 318 -26.12 9.85 -6.68
N GLY A 319 -24.83 10.19 -6.72
CA GLY A 319 -24.33 11.34 -7.49
C GLY A 319 -24.70 11.26 -8.98
N ARG A 320 -24.57 10.09 -9.61
CA ARG A 320 -24.96 9.89 -11.02
C ARG A 320 -26.47 10.03 -11.26
N VAL A 321 -27.30 9.53 -10.34
CA VAL A 321 -28.77 9.64 -10.46
C VAL A 321 -29.20 11.11 -10.34
N LEU A 322 -28.65 11.84 -9.37
CA LEU A 322 -28.91 13.26 -9.17
C LEU A 322 -28.49 14.11 -10.38
N SER A 323 -27.29 13.87 -10.94
CA SER A 323 -26.82 14.60 -12.12
C SER A 323 -27.61 14.30 -13.40
N ARG A 324 -28.22 13.12 -13.52
CA ARG A 324 -29.12 12.79 -14.64
C ARG A 324 -30.49 13.44 -14.50
N SER A 325 -31.01 13.54 -13.28
CA SER A 325 -32.30 14.19 -13.03
C SER A 325 -32.27 15.70 -13.26
N GLY A 326 -31.09 16.33 -13.19
CA GLY A 326 -30.89 17.76 -13.47
C GLY A 326 -30.57 18.12 -14.93
N LYS A 327 -30.31 17.15 -15.82
CA LYS A 327 -30.03 17.38 -17.25
C LYS A 327 -31.19 16.90 -18.13
N ALA A 328 -32.23 17.72 -18.23
CA ALA A 328 -33.21 17.62 -19.31
C ALA A 328 -32.65 18.32 -20.55
N GLY A 329 -32.17 17.56 -21.55
CA GLY A 329 -31.86 18.11 -22.87
C GLY A 329 -30.64 17.51 -23.58
N GLY A 330 -30.89 16.94 -24.77
CA GLY A 330 -29.97 16.83 -25.91
C GLY A 330 -28.60 16.18 -25.67
N GLY A 331 -28.51 14.85 -25.71
CA GLY A 331 -27.24 14.14 -25.61
C GLY A 331 -26.58 13.93 -26.98
N ALA A 332 -25.43 14.57 -27.22
CA ALA A 332 -24.49 14.18 -28.27
C ALA A 332 -24.16 12.67 -28.18
N PRO A 333 -23.84 11.99 -29.30
CA PRO A 333 -23.60 10.55 -29.31
C PRO A 333 -22.45 10.19 -28.35
N ILE A 334 -22.79 9.45 -27.28
CA ILE A 334 -21.84 9.00 -26.27
C ILE A 334 -20.86 8.03 -26.93
N HIS A 335 -19.57 8.40 -26.97
CA HIS A 335 -18.51 7.56 -27.52
C HIS A 335 -18.56 6.15 -26.88
N PRO A 336 -18.41 5.05 -27.64
CA PRO A 336 -18.59 3.68 -27.14
C PRO A 336 -17.69 3.35 -25.93
N LEU A 337 -16.52 3.99 -25.84
CA LEU A 337 -15.59 3.87 -24.72
C LEU A 337 -16.15 4.45 -23.40
N GLN A 338 -16.83 5.59 -23.46
CA GLN A 338 -17.47 6.21 -22.28
C GLN A 338 -18.61 5.33 -21.75
N ARG A 339 -19.37 4.69 -22.65
CA ARG A 339 -20.42 3.73 -22.26
C ARG A 339 -19.82 2.51 -21.55
N ARG A 340 -18.67 1.99 -22.01
CA ARG A 340 -17.95 0.87 -21.37
C ARG A 340 -17.41 1.26 -20.00
N LEU A 341 -16.80 2.44 -19.86
CA LEU A 341 -16.32 2.96 -18.58
C LEU A 341 -17.46 3.10 -17.58
N SER A 342 -18.56 3.75 -17.98
CA SER A 342 -19.74 3.94 -17.11
C SER A 342 -20.31 2.61 -16.61
N ARG A 343 -20.49 1.63 -17.51
CA ARG A 343 -20.95 0.28 -17.13
C ARG A 343 -19.99 -0.41 -16.16
N THR A 344 -18.69 -0.30 -16.42
CA THR A 344 -17.65 -0.91 -15.57
C THR A 344 -17.69 -0.30 -14.16
N THR A 345 -17.80 1.03 -14.04
CA THR A 345 -17.86 1.68 -12.72
C THR A 345 -19.18 1.42 -11.99
N ILE A 346 -20.32 1.30 -12.68
CA ILE A 346 -21.58 0.86 -12.05
C ILE A 346 -21.41 -0.55 -11.46
N THR A 347 -20.81 -1.45 -12.23
CA THR A 347 -20.56 -2.83 -11.82
C THR A 347 -19.66 -2.88 -10.58
N LEU A 348 -18.56 -2.11 -10.56
CA LEU A 348 -17.67 -2.03 -9.40
C LEU A 348 -18.38 -1.51 -8.15
N ASN A 349 -19.20 -0.47 -8.27
CA ASN A 349 -19.93 0.08 -7.14
C ASN A 349 -20.91 -0.93 -6.55
N LEU A 350 -21.63 -1.67 -7.40
CA LEU A 350 -22.55 -2.72 -6.96
C LEU A 350 -21.80 -3.88 -6.28
N LEU A 351 -20.69 -4.35 -6.86
CA LEU A 351 -19.86 -5.39 -6.25
C LEU A 351 -19.27 -4.96 -4.91
N SER A 352 -18.84 -3.69 -4.80
CA SER A 352 -18.38 -3.09 -3.54
C SER A 352 -19.48 -3.08 -2.48
N MET A 353 -20.70 -2.67 -2.84
CA MET A 353 -21.85 -2.73 -1.92
C MET A 353 -22.15 -4.17 -1.48
N MET A 354 -22.18 -5.13 -2.41
CA MET A 354 -22.43 -6.53 -2.09
C MET A 354 -21.37 -7.10 -1.13
N PHE A 355 -20.10 -6.80 -1.39
CA PHE A 355 -19.00 -7.19 -0.51
C PHE A 355 -19.14 -6.55 0.88
N GLY A 356 -19.41 -5.23 0.95
CA GLY A 356 -19.58 -4.53 2.21
C GLY A 356 -20.79 -5.03 3.03
N THR A 357 -21.92 -5.29 2.38
CA THR A 357 -23.11 -5.88 3.02
C THR A 357 -22.81 -7.28 3.54
N SER A 358 -22.06 -8.10 2.80
CA SER A 358 -21.67 -9.44 3.24
C SER A 358 -20.81 -9.44 4.51
N MET A 359 -20.04 -8.37 4.75
CA MET A 359 -19.23 -8.19 5.95
C MET A 359 -20.07 -7.77 7.16
N LEU A 360 -21.09 -6.92 6.96
CA LEU A 360 -21.93 -6.42 8.05
C LEU A 360 -23.03 -7.41 8.47
N LEU A 361 -23.51 -8.23 7.54
CA LEU A 361 -24.58 -9.20 7.74
C LEU A 361 -24.06 -10.61 7.45
N PRO A 362 -23.24 -11.19 8.35
CA PRO A 362 -22.71 -12.53 8.17
C PRO A 362 -23.86 -13.56 8.11
N GLY A 363 -23.76 -14.51 7.18
CA GLY A 363 -24.75 -15.58 7.00
C GLY A 363 -25.78 -15.35 5.89
N ILE A 364 -25.90 -14.13 5.34
CA ILE A 364 -26.77 -13.87 4.17
C ILE A 364 -26.14 -14.45 2.89
N ILE A 365 -24.82 -14.29 2.74
CA ILE A 365 -24.08 -14.70 1.54
C ILE A 365 -23.14 -15.85 1.93
N PRO A 366 -23.24 -17.04 1.30
CA PRO A 366 -22.31 -18.13 1.54
C PRO A 366 -20.85 -17.74 1.25
N GLY A 367 -19.89 -18.27 2.01
CA GLY A 367 -18.46 -17.92 1.85
C GLY A 367 -17.92 -18.12 0.43
N LEU A 368 -18.39 -19.14 -0.28
CA LEU A 368 -18.02 -19.38 -1.67
C LEU A 368 -18.48 -18.24 -2.59
N VAL A 369 -19.69 -17.71 -2.37
CA VAL A 369 -20.24 -16.59 -3.12
C VAL A 369 -19.48 -15.30 -2.81
N ILE A 370 -19.05 -15.09 -1.55
CA ILE A 370 -18.17 -13.97 -1.19
C ILE A 370 -16.85 -14.04 -1.99
N GLY A 371 -16.26 -15.23 -2.09
CA GLY A 371 -15.06 -15.45 -2.91
C GLY A 371 -15.28 -15.06 -4.38
N ILE A 372 -16.40 -15.47 -4.98
CA ILE A 372 -16.76 -15.11 -6.36
C ILE A 372 -16.97 -13.60 -6.52
N ILE A 373 -17.72 -12.96 -5.61
CA ILE A 373 -17.96 -11.51 -5.64
C ILE A 373 -16.63 -10.75 -5.61
N LEU A 374 -15.70 -11.17 -4.74
CA LEU A 374 -14.41 -10.51 -4.59
C LEU A 374 -13.50 -10.73 -5.80
N ALA A 375 -13.48 -11.95 -6.35
CA ALA A 375 -12.74 -12.26 -7.56
C ALA A 375 -13.27 -11.47 -8.76
N ALA A 376 -14.60 -11.36 -8.89
CA ALA A 376 -15.25 -10.53 -9.90
C ALA A 376 -14.91 -9.05 -9.71
N ASN A 377 -14.90 -8.54 -8.48
CA ASN A 377 -14.52 -7.16 -8.18
C ASN A 377 -13.08 -6.87 -8.65
N GLY A 378 -12.13 -7.75 -8.30
CA GLY A 378 -10.75 -7.66 -8.78
C GLY A 378 -10.64 -7.69 -10.30
N GLY A 379 -11.33 -8.63 -10.96
CA GLY A 379 -11.33 -8.75 -12.42
C GLY A 379 -11.90 -7.52 -13.14
N VAL A 380 -13.02 -6.97 -12.65
CA VAL A 380 -13.63 -5.76 -13.20
C VAL A 380 -12.72 -4.54 -12.97
N LEU A 381 -11.98 -4.48 -11.86
CA LEU A 381 -11.03 -3.39 -11.59
C LEU A 381 -9.83 -3.43 -12.55
N LEU A 382 -9.31 -4.63 -12.83
CA LEU A 382 -8.26 -4.81 -13.84
C LEU A 382 -8.76 -4.51 -15.26
N TYR A 383 -10.03 -4.80 -15.55
CA TYR A 383 -10.66 -4.40 -16.81
C TYR A 383 -10.82 -2.88 -16.91
N LEU A 384 -11.21 -2.20 -15.82
CA LEU A 384 -11.24 -0.74 -15.75
C LEU A 384 -9.86 -0.15 -16.04
N LEU A 385 -8.80 -0.69 -15.43
CA LEU A 385 -7.43 -0.28 -15.68
C LEU A 385 -7.07 -0.38 -17.17
N ARG A 386 -7.42 -1.49 -17.83
CA ARG A 386 -7.20 -1.65 -19.28
C ARG A 386 -7.93 -0.59 -20.09
N LEU A 387 -9.18 -0.25 -19.72
CA LEU A 387 -9.93 0.81 -20.39
C LEU A 387 -9.28 2.18 -20.19
N LEU A 388 -8.82 2.52 -18.97
CA LEU A 388 -8.16 3.79 -18.68
C LEU A 388 -6.85 3.95 -19.47
N ILE A 389 -6.06 2.88 -19.58
CA ILE A 389 -4.86 2.89 -20.41
C ILE A 389 -5.22 3.12 -21.89
N ALA A 390 -6.27 2.45 -22.40
CA ALA A 390 -6.71 2.65 -23.77
C ALA A 390 -7.21 4.08 -24.05
N VAL A 391 -7.89 4.71 -23.08
CA VAL A 391 -8.29 6.13 -23.17
C VAL A 391 -7.07 7.03 -23.28
N ALA A 392 -6.06 6.82 -22.43
CA ALA A 392 -4.85 7.65 -22.40
C ALA A 392 -4.06 7.58 -23.71
N VAL A 393 -4.00 6.40 -24.35
CA VAL A 393 -3.38 6.22 -25.67
C VAL A 393 -4.14 6.99 -26.76
N LEU A 394 -5.47 6.96 -26.72
CA LEU A 394 -6.30 7.68 -27.70
C LEU A 394 -6.24 9.21 -27.53
N SER A 395 -6.12 9.72 -26.29
CA SER A 395 -5.96 11.15 -26.06
C SER A 395 -4.58 11.66 -26.48
N GLY A 396 -3.51 10.89 -26.25
CA GLY A 396 -2.16 11.26 -26.69
C GLY A 396 -1.98 11.26 -28.21
N ALA A 397 -2.67 10.36 -28.92
CA ALA A 397 -2.66 10.34 -30.40
C ALA A 397 -3.42 11.53 -31.04
N GLY A 398 -4.28 12.22 -30.28
CA GLY A 398 -5.00 13.41 -30.75
C GLY A 398 -4.20 14.72 -30.60
N GLU A 399 -3.22 14.77 -29.70
CA GLU A 399 -2.33 15.93 -29.51
C GLU A 399 -1.18 15.98 -30.53
N GLU A 400 -0.78 14.86 -31.14
CA GLU A 400 0.23 14.85 -32.21
C GLU A 400 -0.34 15.13 -33.61
N ALA A 401 -1.67 15.27 -33.73
CA ALA A 401 -2.38 15.44 -35.00
C ALA A 401 -3.09 16.81 -35.15
N GLY A 402 -2.85 17.75 -34.23
CA GLY A 402 -3.32 19.14 -34.28
C GLY A 402 -2.16 20.10 -34.19
#